data_AF-A0A931ACW1-F1
#
_entry.id   AF-A0A931ACW1-F1
#
_cell.length_a   1.000
_cell.length_b   1.000
_cell.length_c   1.000
_cell.angle_alpha   90.00
_cell.angle_beta   90.00
_cell.angle_gamma   90.00
#
_symmetry.space_group_name_H-M   'P 1'
#
loop_
_entity.id
_entity.type
_entity.pdbx_description
1 polymer ?
#
loop_
_entity_poly.entity_id
_entity_poly.type
_entity_poly.pdbx_seq_one_letter_code
_entity_poly.pdbx_strand_id
1 'polypeptide(L)' 'MIPFNAVRSPAGDIVVFYVGAEPRLTSEQALAFADQLRALAAEPARTDTSLLVV' A
#
# COMPACT_ATOMS: atom_id res chain seq x y z
N MET A 1 -2.78 -15.97 -4.39
CA MET A 1 -1.64 -15.14 -3.95
C MET A 1 -1.42 -14.07 -5.00
N ILE A 2 -1.52 -12.78 -4.64
CA ILE A 2 -1.26 -11.65 -5.56
C ILE A 2 0.24 -11.33 -5.46
N PRO A 3 0.99 -11.23 -6.57
CA PRO A 3 2.44 -11.01 -6.53
C PRO A 3 2.82 -9.55 -6.22
N PHE A 4 1.82 -8.68 -6.05
CA PHE A 4 1.93 -7.30 -5.63
C PHE A 4 1.41 -7.13 -4.21
N ASN A 5 2.10 -6.30 -3.45
CA ASN A 5 1.65 -5.85 -2.15
C ASN A 5 1.83 -4.34 -2.04
N ALA A 6 1.04 -3.69 -1.21
CA ALA A 6 1.17 -2.26 -0.95
C ALA A 6 1.05 -1.98 0.54
N VAL A 7 1.85 -1.03 1.03
CA VAL A 7 1.79 -0.54 2.40
C VAL A 7 1.84 0.98 2.40
N ARG A 8 1.32 1.60 3.45
CA ARG A 8 1.55 3.03 3.67
C ARG A 8 2.85 3.23 4.45
N SER A 9 3.70 4.11 3.94
CA SER A 9 4.93 4.52 4.61
C SER A 9 4.63 5.48 5.78
N PRO A 10 5.56 5.65 6.74
CA PRO A 10 5.42 6.65 7.79
C PRO A 10 5.31 8.09 7.28
N ALA A 11 5.86 8.38 6.09
CA ALA A 11 5.76 9.69 5.44
C ALA A 11 4.38 9.93 4.78
N GLY A 12 3.51 8.91 4.73
CA GLY A 12 2.17 8.97 4.14
C GLY A 12 2.08 8.45 2.70
N ASP A 13 3.21 8.26 2.01
CA ASP A 13 3.25 7.68 0.67
C ASP A 13 2.80 6.21 0.68
N ILE A 14 2.16 5.75 -0.40
CA ILE A 14 1.86 4.33 -0.61
C ILE A 14 3.03 3.70 -1.38
N VAL A 15 3.65 2.70 -0.77
CA VAL A 15 4.77 1.94 -1.35
C VAL A 15 4.25 0.62 -1.89
N VAL A 16 4.54 0.35 -3.16
CA VAL A 16 4.15 -0.88 -3.85
C VAL A 16 5.36 -1.80 -4.02
N PHE A 17 5.19 -3.06 -3.66
CA PHE A 17 6.17 -4.12 -3.82
C PHE A 17 5.66 -5.13 -4.84
N TYR A 18 6.59 -5.68 -5.61
CA TYR A 18 6.34 -6.77 -6.54
C TYR A 18 7.35 -7.89 -6.28
N VAL A 19 6.88 -9.14 -6.28
CA VAL A 19 7.74 -10.33 -6.14
C VAL A 19 7.50 -11.27 -7.32
N GLY A 20 8.53 -11.45 -8.13
CA GLY A 20 8.58 -12.42 -9.23
C GLY A 20 9.47 -11.96 -10.39
N ALA A 21 9.39 -12.65 -11.52
CA ALA A 21 10.20 -12.35 -12.71
C ALA A 21 9.67 -11.16 -13.54
N GLU A 22 8.34 -10.99 -13.62
CA GLU A 22 7.69 -9.93 -14.39
C GLU A 22 6.42 -9.37 -13.71
N PRO A 23 6.28 -8.04 -13.58
CA PRO A 23 5.18 -7.38 -12.87
C PRO A 23 3.86 -7.45 -13.65
N ARG A 24 3.26 -8.64 -13.72
CA ARG A 24 2.00 -8.90 -14.41
C ARG A 24 0.90 -9.29 -13.44
N LEU A 25 -0.32 -8.85 -13.77
CA LEU A 25 -1.55 -9.18 -13.08
C LEU A 25 -2.57 -9.66 -14.13
N THR A 26 -3.41 -10.63 -13.78
CA THR A 26 -4.66 -10.82 -14.52
C THR A 26 -5.61 -9.66 -14.23
N SER A 27 -6.64 -9.47 -15.07
CA SER A 27 -7.64 -8.41 -14.85
C SER A 27 -8.29 -8.50 -13.47
N GLU A 28 -8.61 -9.71 -13.00
CA GLU A 28 -9.19 -9.95 -11.68
C GLU A 28 -8.23 -9.52 -10.55
N GLN A 29 -6.95 -9.89 -10.66
CA GLN A 29 -5.95 -9.51 -9.68
C GLN A 29 -5.67 -8.00 -9.69
N ALA A 30 -5.74 -7.36 -10.85
CA ALA A 30 -5.59 -5.91 -10.98
C ALA A 30 -6.72 -5.15 -10.27
N LEU A 31 -7.96 -5.63 -10.42
CA LEU A 31 -9.11 -5.06 -9.71
C LEU A 31 -8.97 -5.23 -8.20
N ALA A 32 -8.66 -6.44 -7.74
CA ALA A 32 -8.45 -6.71 -6.32
C ALA A 32 -7.33 -5.86 -5.71
N PHE A 33 -6.22 -5.67 -6.44
CA PHE A 33 -5.13 -4.82 -5.97
C PHE A 33 -5.49 -3.33 -5.98
N ALA A 34 -6.28 -2.87 -6.95
CA ALA A 34 -6.79 -1.50 -6.97
C ALA A 34 -7.69 -1.19 -5.76
N ASP A 35 -8.51 -2.15 -5.33
CA ASP A 35 -9.33 -2.00 -4.12
C ASP A 35 -8.46 -1.91 -2.86
N GLN A 36 -7.38 -2.68 -2.76
CA GLN A 36 -6.40 -2.55 -1.67
C GLN A 36 -5.75 -1.16 -1.66
N LEU A 37 -5.33 -0.64 -2.82
CA LEU A 37 -4.74 0.70 -2.92
C LEU A 37 -5.74 1.79 -2.51
N ARG A 38 -7.01 1.65 -2.91
CA ARG A 38 -8.07 2.58 -2.52
C ARG A 38 -8.29 2.57 -1.00
N ALA A 39 -8.32 1.39 -0.38
CA ALA A 39 -8.45 1.26 1.07
C ALA A 39 -7.29 1.95 1.80
N LEU A 40 -6.04 1.68 1.37
CA LEU A 40 -4.85 2.32 1.92
C LEU A 40 -4.89 3.84 1.76
N ALA A 41 -5.34 4.36 0.61
CA ALA A 41 -5.44 5.79 0.38
C ALA A 41 -6.50 6.48 1.25
N ALA A 42 -7.58 5.77 1.57
CA ALA A 42 -8.71 6.31 2.34
C ALA A 42 -8.45 6.33 3.85
N GLU A 43 -7.49 5.56 4.36
CA GLU A 43 -7.10 5.68 5.76
C GLU A 43 -6.61 7.12 6.03
N PRO A 44 -6.96 7.74 7.16
CA PRO A 44 -6.37 9.02 7.54
C PRO A 44 -4.86 8.83 7.75
N ALA A 45 -4.04 9.77 7.27
CA ALA A 45 -2.63 9.79 7.60
C ALA A 45 -2.54 9.76 9.14
N ARG A 46 -1.91 8.72 9.68
CA ARG A 46 -1.67 8.66 11.12
C ARG A 46 -0.60 9.71 11.39
N THR A 47 -1.04 10.93 11.69
CA THR A 47 -0.14 11.95 12.21
C THR A 47 0.34 11.41 13.54
N ASP A 48 1.53 10.81 13.56
CA ASP A 48 2.22 10.44 14.80
C ASP A 48 2.60 11.75 15.51
N THR A 49 1.62 12.38 16.14
CA THR A 49 1.83 13.38 17.19
C THR A 49 2.16 12.61 18.46
N SER A 50 3.31 11.95 18.48
CA SER A 50 3.89 11.24 19.62
C SER A 50 5.36 11.00 19.25
N LEU A 51 6.39 11.53 19.89
CA LEU A 51 6.51 12.20 21.19
C LEU A 51 7.68 13.18 21.11
N LEU A 52 7.37 14.45 21.28
CA LEU A 52 8.28 15.45 21.82
C LEU A 52 8.21 15.26 23.35
N VAL A 53 9.00 14.32 23.89
CA VAL A 53 9.16 14.15 25.34
C VAL A 53 10.64 14.09 25.68
N VAL A 54 11.06 15.20 26.27
CA VAL A 54 12.28 15.53 27.04
C VAL A 54 13.55 15.75 26.23
#